data_AF-A0A2I2KV13-F1
#
_entry.id   AF-A0A2I2KV13-F1
#
_cell.length_a   1.000
_cell.length_b   1.000
_cell.length_c   1.000
_cell.angle_alpha   90.00
_cell.angle_beta   90.00
_cell.angle_gamma   90.00
#
_symmetry.space_group_name_H-M   'P 1'
#
loop_
_entity.id
_entity.type
_entity.pdbx_description
1 polymer ?
#
loop_
_entity_poly.entity_id
_entity_poly.type
_entity_poly.pdbx_seq_one_letter_code
_entity_poly.pdbx_strand_id
1 'polypeptide(L)'
;MIERGSAVTVRTDLRDVASRGSRVNLTVIRPVFFMDNLINWSPVSGDDRQRVFRYPLLPGVPLQMIAVEDIGEICATAVMDAGKIPHGSLEIGGDELTAEEIAEALQAESGVPTRFEADRIDEIEDDDQRAMYEWFGKPPSYAADFGTTARLRPSVMRLPEFLARQR
;
A
#
# COMPACT_ATOMS: atom_id res chain seq x y z
N MET A 1 -22.01 -13.28 19.19
CA MET A 1 -22.37 -12.30 18.14
C MET A 1 -21.19 -11.34 18.09
N ILE A 2 -20.28 -11.56 17.15
CA ILE A 2 -19.03 -10.79 17.03
C ILE A 2 -19.34 -9.67 16.05
N GLU A 3 -19.35 -8.42 16.53
CA GLU A 3 -19.54 -7.24 15.69
C GLU A 3 -18.39 -7.14 14.69
N ARG A 4 -18.75 -7.18 13.41
CA ARG A 4 -17.83 -6.88 12.31
C ARG A 4 -17.66 -5.37 12.25
N GLY A 5 -16.62 -4.86 12.90
CA GLY A 5 -16.21 -3.47 12.77
C GLY A 5 -15.66 -3.24 11.37
N SER A 6 -16.29 -2.35 10.61
CA SER A 6 -15.76 -1.89 9.33
C SER A 6 -14.42 -1.16 9.52
N ALA A 7 -13.59 -1.11 8.48
CA ALA A 7 -12.28 -0.46 8.51
C ALA A 7 -12.31 1.02 8.99
N VAL A 8 -13.46 1.68 8.88
CA VAL A 8 -13.71 3.04 9.39
C VAL A 8 -13.79 3.09 10.92
N THR A 9 -14.36 2.06 11.56
CA THR A 9 -14.53 2.01 13.03
C THR A 9 -13.19 1.86 13.75
N VAL A 10 -12.28 1.03 13.24
CA VAL A 10 -10.92 0.85 13.81
C VAL A 10 -10.11 2.16 13.76
N ARG A 11 -10.33 3.00 12.74
CA ARG A 11 -9.63 4.29 12.55
C ARG A 11 -9.95 5.32 13.64
N THR A 12 -11.09 5.18 14.32
CA THR A 12 -11.57 6.11 15.36
C THR A 12 -11.12 5.67 16.77
N ASP A 13 -11.12 4.36 17.04
CA ASP A 13 -10.90 3.83 18.39
C ASP A 13 -9.47 4.02 18.94
N LEU A 14 -8.43 4.00 18.10
CA LEU A 14 -7.04 4.09 18.60
C LEU A 14 -6.70 5.45 19.21
N ARG A 15 -7.31 6.54 18.71
CA ARG A 15 -7.15 7.88 19.31
C ARG A 15 -7.91 7.99 20.64
N ASP A 16 -9.01 7.26 20.78
CA ASP A 16 -9.80 7.20 22.01
C ASP A 16 -9.11 6.39 23.13
N VAL A 17 -8.28 5.41 22.78
CA VAL A 17 -7.44 4.70 23.77
C VAL A 17 -6.39 5.63 24.39
N ALA A 18 -5.80 6.53 23.60
CA ALA A 18 -4.83 7.51 24.11
C ALA A 18 -5.49 8.62 24.96
N SER A 19 -6.73 9.00 24.66
CA SER A 19 -7.43 10.10 25.36
C SER A 19 -7.99 9.72 26.75
N ARG A 20 -8.10 8.42 27.08
CA ARG A 20 -8.65 7.91 28.35
C ARG A 20 -7.66 7.85 29.53
N GLY A 21 -6.68 8.76 29.59
CA GLY A 21 -5.75 8.83 30.73
C GLY A 21 -4.73 7.69 30.82
N SER A 22 -4.50 6.99 29.72
CA SER A 22 -3.44 5.99 29.64
C SER A 22 -2.06 6.68 29.66
N ARG A 23 -1.09 6.11 30.38
CA ARG A 23 0.32 6.59 30.40
C ARG A 23 1.12 6.10 29.18
N VAL A 24 0.46 5.61 28.12
CA VAL A 24 1.12 5.02 26.97
C VAL A 24 1.35 6.09 25.91
N ASN A 25 2.61 6.28 25.54
CA ASN A 25 2.96 7.09 24.36
C ASN A 25 2.53 6.33 23.11
N LEU A 26 1.52 6.86 22.40
CA LEU A 26 0.99 6.26 21.19
C LEU A 26 1.59 6.92 19.94
N THR A 27 2.02 6.10 19.00
CA THR A 27 2.41 6.52 17.65
C THR A 27 1.66 5.67 16.64
N VAL A 28 1.00 6.31 15.66
CA VAL A 28 0.17 5.62 14.65
C VAL A 28 0.78 5.76 13.27
N ILE A 29 1.37 4.68 12.77
CA ILE A 29 1.85 4.57 11.40
C ILE A 29 0.72 4.01 10.52
N ARG A 30 0.37 4.72 9.45
CA ARG A 30 -0.67 4.35 8.49
C ARG A 30 -0.01 4.06 7.14
N PRO A 31 0.34 2.82 6.83
CA PRO A 31 0.90 2.52 5.54
C PRO A 31 -0.17 2.56 4.46
N VAL A 32 0.24 2.96 3.26
CA VAL A 32 -0.57 2.84 2.03
C VAL A 32 -0.60 1.40 1.52
N PHE A 33 -1.01 1.16 0.28
CA PHE A 33 -1.08 -0.18 -0.31
C PHE A 33 0.27 -0.92 -0.25
N PHE A 34 0.28 -2.23 0.00
CA PHE A 34 1.55 -2.96 0.13
C PHE A 34 2.05 -3.42 -1.24
N MET A 35 3.31 -3.09 -1.58
CA MET A 35 3.95 -3.60 -2.80
C MET A 35 3.97 -5.14 -2.83
N ASP A 36 4.10 -5.76 -1.64
CA ASP A 36 4.06 -7.20 -1.42
C ASP A 36 2.77 -7.88 -1.94
N ASN A 37 1.66 -7.14 -2.03
CA ASN A 37 0.43 -7.65 -2.62
C ASN A 37 0.57 -7.96 -4.12
N LEU A 38 1.63 -7.48 -4.79
CA LEU A 38 1.84 -7.67 -6.23
C LEU A 38 2.64 -8.94 -6.57
N ILE A 39 3.35 -9.55 -5.61
CA ILE A 39 4.32 -10.64 -5.87
C ILE A 39 3.68 -11.91 -6.43
N ASN A 40 2.39 -12.17 -6.12
CA ASN A 40 1.71 -13.43 -6.48
C ASN A 40 0.49 -13.26 -7.39
N TRP A 41 0.19 -12.03 -7.83
CA TRP A 41 -1.07 -11.73 -8.54
C TRP A 41 -0.97 -11.78 -10.08
N SER A 42 0.16 -12.18 -10.65
CA SER A 42 0.32 -12.25 -12.11
C SER A 42 1.05 -13.47 -12.60
N PRO A 43 0.35 -14.61 -12.75
CA PRO A 43 0.91 -15.75 -13.45
C PRO A 43 1.24 -15.38 -14.90
N VAL A 44 2.41 -15.79 -15.37
CA VAL A 44 2.72 -15.79 -16.80
C VAL A 44 1.86 -16.88 -17.44
N SER A 45 1.08 -16.54 -18.48
CA SER A 45 0.12 -17.47 -19.08
C SER A 45 0.16 -17.41 -20.60
N GLY A 46 -0.28 -18.51 -21.24
CA GLY A 46 -0.31 -18.66 -22.69
C GLY A 46 1.02 -19.11 -23.32
N ASP A 47 0.91 -19.66 -24.54
CA ASP A 47 2.04 -20.18 -25.33
C ASP A 47 3.05 -19.09 -25.70
N ASP A 48 2.60 -17.84 -25.76
CA ASP A 48 3.39 -16.67 -26.16
C ASP A 48 4.22 -16.05 -25.01
N ARG A 49 4.17 -16.67 -23.81
CA ARG A 49 4.85 -16.20 -22.59
C ARG A 49 4.59 -14.72 -22.29
N GLN A 50 3.33 -14.29 -22.36
CA GLN A 50 2.93 -12.95 -21.94
C GLN A 50 2.38 -12.97 -20.51
N ARG A 51 2.50 -11.83 -19.81
CA ARG A 51 1.88 -11.61 -18.52
C ARG A 51 0.71 -10.66 -18.68
N VAL A 52 -0.42 -11.02 -18.08
CA VAL A 52 -1.55 -10.11 -17.90
C VAL A 52 -1.57 -9.71 -16.44
N PHE A 53 -1.21 -8.46 -16.16
CA PHE A 53 -1.40 -7.88 -14.84
C PHE A 53 -2.87 -7.55 -14.69
N ARG A 54 -3.61 -8.46 -14.09
CA ARG A 54 -5.05 -8.30 -13.86
C ARG A 54 -5.28 -7.90 -12.41
N TYR A 55 -5.84 -6.72 -12.21
CA TYR A 55 -6.06 -6.15 -10.87
C TYR A 55 -7.29 -5.23 -10.87
N PRO A 56 -8.05 -5.15 -9.77
CA PRO A 56 -9.23 -4.28 -9.65
C PRO A 56 -8.84 -2.81 -9.42
N LEU A 57 -8.02 -2.24 -10.30
CA LEU A 57 -7.65 -0.82 -10.32
C LEU A 57 -8.28 -0.13 -11.53
N LEU A 58 -8.59 1.16 -11.37
CA LEU A 58 -9.08 1.96 -12.49
C LEU A 58 -7.90 2.42 -13.37
N PRO A 59 -7.99 2.27 -14.71
CA PRO A 59 -6.96 2.76 -15.63
C PRO A 59 -6.62 4.23 -15.40
N GLY A 60 -5.32 4.56 -15.40
CA GLY A 60 -4.83 5.93 -15.21
C GLY A 60 -5.05 6.56 -13.83
N VAL A 61 -5.60 5.83 -12.85
CA VAL A 61 -5.70 6.31 -11.46
C VAL A 61 -4.48 5.83 -10.67
N PRO A 62 -3.66 6.74 -10.11
CA PRO A 62 -2.46 6.34 -9.37
C PRO A 62 -2.82 5.72 -8.01
N LEU A 63 -2.00 4.76 -7.60
CA LEU A 63 -2.07 4.08 -6.31
C LEU A 63 -0.77 4.31 -5.54
N GLN A 64 -0.88 4.88 -4.34
CA GLN A 64 0.26 4.97 -3.42
C GLN A 64 0.54 3.60 -2.80
N MET A 65 1.79 3.18 -2.83
CA MET A 65 2.22 1.88 -2.32
C MET A 65 3.50 1.96 -1.49
N ILE A 66 3.78 0.97 -0.64
CA ILE A 66 4.99 0.87 0.18
C ILE A 66 5.37 -0.60 0.40
N ALA A 67 6.66 -0.91 0.47
CA ALA A 67 7.13 -2.25 0.82
C ALA A 67 6.95 -2.52 2.32
N VAL A 68 6.53 -3.72 2.69
CA VAL A 68 6.37 -4.12 4.11
C VAL A 68 7.69 -4.01 4.89
N GLU A 69 8.82 -4.25 4.23
CA GLU A 69 10.16 -4.07 4.83
C GLU A 69 10.37 -2.62 5.33
N ASP A 70 10.01 -1.63 4.51
CA ASP A 70 10.17 -0.22 4.87
C ASP A 70 9.21 0.20 5.99
N ILE A 71 8.01 -0.41 6.06
CA ILE A 71 7.09 -0.22 7.19
C ILE A 71 7.78 -0.66 8.49
N GLY A 72 8.41 -1.84 8.50
CA GLY A 72 9.09 -2.39 9.68
C GLY A 72 10.19 -1.47 10.19
N GLU A 73 10.97 -0.91 9.28
CA GLU A 73 12.11 -0.04 9.58
C GLU A 73 11.69 1.34 10.08
N ILE A 74 10.61 1.87 9.53
CA ILE A 74 9.97 3.10 10.02
C ILE A 74 9.38 2.86 11.42
N CYS A 75 8.72 1.71 11.65
CA CYS A 75 8.21 1.33 12.96
C CYS A 75 9.34 1.19 13.99
N ALA A 76 10.47 0.55 13.63
CA ALA A 76 11.64 0.47 14.50
C ALA A 76 12.18 1.85 14.87
N THR A 77 12.25 2.77 13.90
CA THR A 77 12.62 4.17 14.13
C THR A 77 11.66 4.88 15.08
N ALA A 78 10.35 4.68 14.91
CA ALA A 78 9.32 5.27 15.77
C ALA A 78 9.38 4.75 17.21
N VAL A 79 9.76 3.48 17.41
CA VAL A 79 9.96 2.90 18.76
C VAL A 79 11.20 3.48 19.43
N MET A 80 12.30 3.65 18.69
CA MET A 80 13.55 4.20 19.25
C MET A 80 13.48 5.71 19.51
N ASP A 81 12.76 6.45 18.68
CA ASP A 81 12.61 7.89 18.78
C ASP A 81 11.25 8.35 18.23
N ALA A 82 10.23 8.26 19.08
CA ALA A 82 8.87 8.67 18.74
C ALA A 82 8.75 10.16 18.36
N GLY A 83 9.71 11.00 18.78
CA GLY A 83 9.76 12.42 18.44
C GLY A 83 9.97 12.69 16.95
N LYS A 84 10.44 11.68 16.19
CA LYS A 84 10.58 11.76 14.74
C LYS A 84 9.25 11.62 13.98
N ILE A 85 8.18 11.15 14.64
CA ILE A 85 6.87 11.00 14.00
C ILE A 85 6.04 12.27 14.26
N PRO A 86 5.73 13.06 13.21
CA PRO A 86 4.99 14.31 13.37
C PRO A 86 3.61 14.05 14.00
N HIS A 87 3.24 14.86 14.99
CA HIS A 87 1.90 14.85 15.58
C HIS A 87 1.42 13.47 16.10
N GLY A 88 2.34 12.52 16.34
CA GLY A 88 2.02 11.16 16.78
C GLY A 88 1.32 10.28 15.74
N SER A 89 1.15 10.74 14.48
CA SER A 89 0.58 9.92 13.41
C SER A 89 1.08 10.33 12.04
N LEU A 90 1.47 9.34 11.23
CA LEU A 90 2.04 9.56 9.90
C LEU A 90 1.48 8.53 8.90
N GLU A 91 1.01 9.01 7.75
CA GLU A 91 0.74 8.14 6.59
C GLU A 91 2.02 8.03 5.76
N ILE A 92 2.45 6.80 5.48
CA ILE A 92 3.75 6.52 4.86
C ILE A 92 3.58 5.85 3.50
N GLY A 93 4.42 6.26 2.54
CA GLY A 93 4.34 5.83 1.15
C GLY A 93 5.73 5.70 0.52
N GLY A 94 5.88 4.63 -0.26
CA GLY A 94 7.12 4.23 -0.93
C GLY A 94 7.07 4.36 -2.45
N ASP A 95 5.93 4.54 -3.10
CA ASP A 95 5.83 4.95 -4.50
C ASP A 95 4.39 5.38 -4.82
N GLU A 96 4.15 5.95 -6.00
CA GLU A 96 2.81 6.26 -6.51
C GLU A 96 2.77 6.05 -8.02
N LEU A 97 2.03 5.03 -8.47
CA LEU A 97 2.02 4.59 -9.87
C LEU A 97 0.61 4.20 -10.32
N THR A 98 0.30 4.38 -11.61
CA THR A 98 -0.91 3.81 -12.21
C THR A 98 -0.74 2.30 -12.45
N ALA A 99 -1.84 1.59 -12.70
CA ALA A 99 -1.78 0.16 -12.96
C ALA A 99 -0.99 -0.18 -14.24
N GLU A 100 -1.00 0.71 -15.22
CA GLU A 100 -0.17 0.63 -16.43
C GLU A 100 1.32 0.76 -16.10
N GLU A 101 1.70 1.74 -15.28
CA GLU A 101 3.10 1.93 -14.86
C GLU A 101 3.60 0.76 -13.99
N ILE A 102 2.72 0.17 -13.16
CA ILE A 102 3.02 -1.08 -12.43
C ILE A 102 3.31 -2.22 -13.41
N ALA A 103 2.48 -2.38 -14.45
CA ALA A 103 2.69 -3.40 -15.47
C ALA A 103 4.01 -3.18 -16.23
N GLU A 104 4.37 -1.93 -16.53
CA GLU A 104 5.66 -1.57 -17.13
C GLU A 104 6.84 -1.91 -16.21
N ALA A 105 6.75 -1.61 -14.91
CA ALA A 105 7.79 -1.98 -13.94
C ALA A 105 7.96 -3.50 -13.83
N LEU A 106 6.85 -4.25 -13.80
CA LEU A 106 6.84 -5.71 -13.81
C LEU A 106 7.49 -6.29 -15.08
N GLN A 107 7.22 -5.70 -16.25
CA GLN A 107 7.86 -6.06 -17.51
C GLN A 107 9.36 -5.77 -17.49
N ALA A 108 9.75 -4.57 -17.06
CA ALA A 108 11.15 -4.16 -17.00
C ALA A 108 11.99 -5.10 -16.13
N GLU A 109 11.47 -5.49 -14.96
CA GLU A 109 12.19 -6.39 -14.05
C GLU A 109 12.28 -7.81 -14.59
N SER A 110 11.18 -8.36 -15.10
CA SER A 110 11.09 -9.77 -15.49
C SER A 110 11.55 -10.07 -16.92
N GLY A 111 11.61 -9.06 -17.80
CA GLY A 111 11.80 -9.23 -19.24
C GLY A 111 10.61 -9.85 -19.97
N VAL A 112 9.50 -10.09 -19.27
CA VAL A 112 8.28 -10.69 -19.82
C VAL A 112 7.33 -9.59 -20.28
N PRO A 113 6.88 -9.58 -21.55
CA PRO A 113 5.88 -8.63 -22.02
C PRO A 113 4.65 -8.63 -21.10
N THR A 114 4.32 -7.49 -20.50
CA THR A 114 3.25 -7.36 -19.51
C THR A 114 2.29 -6.26 -19.92
N ARG A 115 1.00 -6.58 -19.97
CA ARG A 115 -0.07 -5.58 -20.13
C ARG A 115 -0.98 -5.55 -18.92
N PHE A 116 -1.56 -4.40 -18.64
CA PHE A 116 -2.59 -4.25 -17.62
C PHE A 116 -3.98 -4.56 -18.19
N GLU A 117 -4.80 -5.29 -17.44
CA GLU A 117 -6.23 -5.44 -17.66
C GLU A 117 -6.98 -5.19 -16.34
N ALA A 118 -7.93 -4.26 -16.34
CA ALA A 118 -8.73 -3.99 -15.14
C ALA A 118 -9.69 -5.14 -14.84
N ASP A 119 -9.67 -5.62 -13.59
CA ASP A 119 -10.69 -6.54 -13.09
C ASP A 119 -11.98 -5.82 -12.70
N ARG A 120 -13.08 -6.57 -12.70
CA ARG A 120 -14.41 -6.08 -12.36
C ARG A 120 -14.54 -5.92 -10.85
N ILE A 121 -14.43 -4.68 -10.37
CA ILE A 121 -14.58 -4.36 -8.94
C ILE A 121 -15.94 -4.84 -8.40
N ASP A 122 -17.01 -4.75 -9.20
CA ASP A 122 -18.36 -5.15 -8.82
C ASP A 122 -18.53 -6.67 -8.60
N GLU A 123 -17.59 -7.49 -9.09
CA GLU A 123 -17.58 -8.95 -8.91
C GLU A 123 -16.83 -9.40 -7.65
N ILE A 124 -16.14 -8.50 -6.94
CA ILE A 124 -15.47 -8.82 -5.68
C ILE A 124 -16.53 -9.18 -4.64
N GLU A 125 -16.56 -10.41 -4.14
CA GLU A 125 -17.59 -10.89 -3.19
C GLU A 125 -17.51 -10.23 -1.81
N ASP A 126 -16.30 -9.95 -1.33
CA ASP A 126 -16.07 -9.35 -0.01
C ASP A 126 -16.34 -7.84 -0.06
N ASP A 127 -17.34 -7.39 0.72
CA ASP A 127 -17.82 -6.01 0.68
C ASP A 127 -16.75 -4.99 1.11
N ASP A 128 -15.88 -5.35 2.08
CA ASP A 128 -14.81 -4.46 2.54
C ASP A 128 -13.73 -4.30 1.47
N GLN A 129 -13.31 -5.39 0.81
CA GLN A 129 -12.41 -5.32 -0.35
C GLN A 129 -13.02 -4.54 -1.51
N ARG A 130 -14.30 -4.79 -1.84
CA ARG A 130 -15.00 -4.05 -2.90
C ARG A 130 -14.97 -2.55 -2.61
N ALA A 131 -15.36 -2.16 -1.39
CA ALA A 131 -15.36 -0.76 -0.97
C ALA A 131 -13.94 -0.14 -1.00
N MET A 132 -12.92 -0.90 -0.63
CA MET A 132 -11.51 -0.46 -0.70
C MET A 132 -11.08 -0.16 -2.14
N TYR A 133 -11.35 -1.05 -3.09
CA TYR A 133 -10.97 -0.84 -4.50
C TYR A 133 -11.80 0.28 -5.16
N GLU A 134 -13.08 0.40 -4.83
CA GLU A 134 -13.89 1.55 -5.24
C GLU A 134 -13.34 2.88 -4.70
N TRP A 135 -12.78 2.85 -3.50
CA TRP A 135 -12.15 4.02 -2.87
C TRP A 135 -10.80 4.36 -3.50
N PHE A 136 -9.96 3.38 -3.87
CA PHE A 136 -8.73 3.64 -4.63
C PHE A 136 -9.01 4.39 -5.94
N GLY A 137 -10.14 4.12 -6.59
CA GLY A 137 -10.59 4.82 -7.79
C GLY A 137 -11.01 6.29 -7.60
N LYS A 138 -11.03 6.82 -6.37
CA LYS A 138 -11.50 8.18 -6.04
C LYS A 138 -10.37 9.02 -5.41
N PRO A 139 -9.45 9.58 -6.21
CA PRO A 139 -8.33 10.35 -5.69
C PRO A 139 -8.76 11.69 -5.03
N PRO A 140 -8.07 12.15 -3.97
CA PRO A 140 -6.99 11.44 -3.27
C PRO A 140 -7.57 10.31 -2.40
N SER A 141 -7.11 9.08 -2.65
CA SER A 141 -7.41 7.93 -1.81
C SER A 141 -6.42 7.93 -0.64
N TYR A 142 -5.14 7.79 -0.91
CA TYR A 142 -4.09 8.01 0.09
C TYR A 142 -3.55 9.44 0.10
N ALA A 143 -2.92 9.83 1.21
CA ALA A 143 -2.23 11.10 1.40
C ALA A 143 -0.93 10.89 2.18
N ALA A 144 -0.08 9.97 1.72
CA ALA A 144 1.21 9.71 2.33
C ALA A 144 2.13 10.95 2.26
N ASP A 145 2.85 11.20 3.36
CA ASP A 145 3.92 12.18 3.37
C ASP A 145 5.22 11.51 2.90
N PHE A 146 5.42 11.49 1.60
CA PHE A 146 6.63 10.93 0.98
C PHE A 146 7.91 11.61 1.48
N GLY A 147 7.85 12.91 1.79
CA GLY A 147 9.01 13.66 2.27
C GLY A 147 9.44 13.22 3.67
N THR A 148 8.50 13.07 4.60
CA THR A 148 8.77 12.52 5.93
C THR A 148 9.14 11.04 5.86
N THR A 149 8.47 10.27 4.99
CA THR A 149 8.80 8.85 4.78
C THR A 149 10.27 8.67 4.36
N ALA A 150 10.73 9.43 3.37
CA ALA A 150 12.13 9.39 2.91
C ALA A 150 13.12 9.90 3.98
N ARG A 151 12.72 10.82 4.87
CA ARG A 151 13.58 11.24 5.99
C ARG A 151 13.73 10.14 7.05
N LEU A 152 12.67 9.38 7.32
CA LEU A 152 12.69 8.28 8.28
C LEU A 152 13.42 7.05 7.71
N ARG A 153 13.26 6.81 6.41
CA ARG A 153 13.87 5.72 5.67
C ARG A 153 14.44 6.27 4.35
N PRO A 154 15.70 6.74 4.35
CA PRO A 154 16.35 7.30 3.15
C PRO A 154 16.46 6.32 1.98
N SER A 155 16.47 5.02 2.26
CA SER A 155 16.44 3.93 1.28
C SER A 155 15.04 3.32 1.12
N VAL A 156 13.97 4.13 1.29
CA VAL A 156 12.60 3.65 1.06
C VAL A 156 12.48 3.25 -0.40
N MET A 157 12.02 2.03 -0.64
CA MET A 157 12.02 1.46 -1.98
C MET A 157 10.93 2.08 -2.82
N ARG A 158 11.29 2.50 -4.03
CA ARG A 158 10.37 2.61 -5.17
C ARG A 158 10.00 1.20 -5.66
N LEU A 159 8.93 1.06 -6.43
CA LEU A 159 8.47 -0.24 -6.91
C LEU A 159 9.56 -1.02 -7.68
N PRO A 160 10.34 -0.42 -8.61
CA PRO A 160 11.40 -1.16 -9.31
C PRO A 160 12.49 -1.72 -8.37
N GLU A 161 12.86 -0.97 -7.33
CA GLU A 161 13.86 -1.38 -6.35
C GLU A 161 13.34 -2.55 -5.49
N PHE A 162 12.05 -2.48 -5.12
CA PHE A 162 11.37 -3.57 -4.42
C PHE A 162 11.32 -4.84 -5.27
N LEU A 163 10.91 -4.73 -6.54
CA LEU A 163 10.80 -5.87 -7.45
C LEU A 163 12.16 -6.56 -7.69
N ALA A 164 13.24 -5.79 -7.83
CA ALA A 164 14.60 -6.32 -8.00
C ALA A 164 15.08 -7.17 -6.82
N ARG A 165 14.51 -6.99 -5.63
CA ARG A 165 14.84 -7.78 -4.42
C ARG A 165 14.07 -9.09 -4.30
N GLN A 166 13.03 -9.31 -5.12
CA GLN A 166 12.18 -10.51 -5.03
C GLN A 166 12.72 -11.71 -5.83
N ARG A 167 13.99 -11.67 -6.23
CA ARG A 167 14.66 -12.70 -7.05
C ARG A 167 15.37 -13.75 -6.21
#